data_AF-A0A024GCX6-F1
#
_entry.id   AF-A0A024GCX6-F1
#
_cell.length_a   1.000
_cell.length_b   1.000
_cell.length_c   1.000
_cell.angle_alpha   90.00
_cell.angle_beta   90.00
_cell.angle_gamma   90.00
#
_symmetry.space_group_name_H-M   'P 1'
#
loop_
_entity.id
_entity.type
_entity.pdbx_description
1 polymer ?
#
loop_
_entity_poly.entity_id
_entity_poly.type
_entity_poly.pdbx_seq_one_letter_code
_entity_poly.pdbx_strand_id
1 'polypeptide(L)'
;MWQKNGLVDRLNASRKGEAREFQYHSELPQPKERERSNSTESETENTIENNDAVTAEVELKAAEDRIVHLEDDLLNAEEIICHLRAEKLQALRQVEKLSRHSPSKSTFTKLQNDQVDVTDGNEEVAVLTQKTKLYENELLIMKKSLIAIQQQHKVECNELMEVVREQEQEIAKLKTDNWKCEERICDLEDENRLLVDLIKQNTQDEAREIQPDRDGDVSEIVTVKDSTPEWTEEWIRHPTPAFDLDSPEVQYVLFTWTSNTRKLQYLRLWLAHVVNDKVDRKVLGKLSLEQLETASLEMVEPGSHFPMGIELPRLSPEVKDGFLTLIVPLLRKQLNRTIQVHSRRYNDGIHFDLRIRTIPRG
;
A
#
# COMPACT_ATOMS: atom_id res chain seq x y z
N MET A 1 16.19 -37.84 -3.77
CA MET A 1 15.22 -37.59 -4.86
C MET A 1 13.90 -38.28 -4.52
N TRP A 2 13.02 -37.59 -3.80
CA TRP A 2 11.66 -38.06 -3.50
C TRP A 2 10.68 -36.92 -3.84
N GLN A 3 9.59 -37.31 -4.49
CA GLN A 3 8.68 -36.47 -5.30
C GLN A 3 8.00 -35.36 -4.49
N LYS A 4 7.99 -34.14 -5.05
CA LYS A 4 7.43 -32.91 -4.47
C LYS A 4 6.23 -32.32 -5.24
N ASN A 5 5.47 -33.14 -5.97
CA ASN A 5 4.39 -32.65 -6.85
C ASN A 5 2.97 -33.15 -6.48
N GLY A 6 2.69 -33.42 -5.20
CA GLY A 6 1.40 -34.01 -4.79
C GLY A 6 0.32 -33.05 -4.30
N LEU A 7 0.65 -31.79 -3.97
CA LEU A 7 -0.26 -30.89 -3.25
C LEU A 7 -0.98 -29.88 -4.15
N VAL A 8 -0.32 -29.41 -5.22
CA VAL A 8 -0.90 -28.43 -6.15
C VAL A 8 -2.04 -29.04 -6.99
N ASP A 9 -1.93 -30.33 -7.35
CA ASP A 9 -2.97 -31.02 -8.12
C ASP A 9 -4.25 -31.31 -7.33
N ARG A 10 -4.18 -31.36 -5.99
CA ARG A 10 -5.36 -31.60 -5.14
C ARG A 10 -6.21 -30.35 -4.91
N LEU A 11 -5.61 -29.17 -4.93
CA LEU A 11 -6.36 -27.90 -4.81
C LEU A 11 -7.11 -27.57 -6.11
N ASN A 12 -6.58 -27.96 -7.27
CA ASN A 12 -7.26 -27.75 -8.56
C ASN A 12 -8.40 -28.73 -8.85
N ALA A 13 -8.40 -29.92 -8.25
CA ALA A 13 -9.46 -30.91 -8.45
C ALA A 13 -10.75 -30.59 -7.66
N SER A 14 -10.68 -29.81 -6.57
CA SER A 14 -11.84 -29.48 -5.75
C SER A 14 -12.72 -28.36 -6.33
N ARG A 15 -12.29 -27.68 -7.40
CA ARG A 15 -13.05 -26.61 -8.06
C ARG A 15 -14.01 -27.09 -9.16
N LYS A 16 -14.10 -28.42 -9.40
CA LYS A 16 -14.76 -28.97 -10.60
C LYS A 16 -15.97 -29.87 -10.35
N GLY A 17 -16.63 -29.75 -9.20
CA GLY A 17 -17.82 -30.53 -8.90
C GLY A 17 -18.85 -29.73 -8.13
N GLU A 18 -19.70 -28.97 -8.85
CA GLU A 18 -21.12 -28.76 -8.57
C GLU A 18 -21.66 -27.63 -9.46
N ALA A 19 -22.05 -27.99 -10.68
CA ALA A 19 -22.95 -27.18 -11.50
C ALA A 19 -23.92 -28.15 -12.19
N ARG A 20 -25.02 -28.47 -11.50
CA ARG A 20 -26.19 -29.11 -12.10
C ARG A 20 -27.24 -28.05 -12.39
N GLU A 21 -27.47 -27.88 -13.68
CA GLU A 21 -28.77 -27.67 -14.35
C GLU A 21 -29.82 -26.83 -13.62
N PHE A 22 -29.95 -25.57 -14.06
CA PHE A 22 -31.27 -24.97 -14.29
C PHE A 22 -31.31 -24.36 -15.69
N GLN A 23 -32.14 -24.98 -16.53
CA GLN A 23 -32.37 -24.68 -17.92
C GLN A 23 -33.52 -23.66 -18.00
N TYR A 24 -33.22 -22.42 -18.42
CA TYR A 24 -34.25 -21.49 -18.91
C TYR A 24 -33.83 -20.97 -20.29
N HIS A 25 -34.69 -21.26 -21.26
CA HIS A 25 -34.65 -20.74 -22.62
C HIS A 25 -34.89 -19.23 -22.62
N SER A 26 -34.03 -18.47 -23.31
CA SER A 26 -34.43 -17.24 -24.01
C SER A 26 -33.48 -16.98 -25.17
N GLU A 27 -34.09 -16.84 -26.35
CA GLU A 27 -33.48 -16.73 -27.65
C GLU A 27 -33.16 -15.25 -28.02
N LEU A 28 -32.16 -15.09 -28.89
CA LEU A 28 -31.88 -13.97 -29.82
C LEU A 28 -31.14 -12.71 -29.29
N PRO A 29 -30.45 -11.94 -30.16
CA PRO A 29 -29.56 -12.36 -31.25
C PRO A 29 -28.18 -11.64 -31.24
N GLN A 30 -27.19 -12.28 -31.87
CA GLN A 30 -25.84 -11.75 -32.11
C GLN A 30 -25.80 -10.64 -33.17
N PRO A 31 -24.79 -9.74 -33.12
CA PRO A 31 -24.30 -9.07 -34.31
C PRO A 31 -22.84 -9.45 -34.64
N LYS A 32 -22.75 -10.05 -35.83
CA LYS A 32 -21.66 -10.20 -36.81
C LYS A 32 -20.37 -9.39 -36.61
N GLU A 33 -19.30 -10.18 -36.66
CA GLU A 33 -17.97 -9.95 -37.22
C GLU A 33 -17.78 -8.74 -38.16
N ARG A 34 -16.68 -8.01 -37.93
CA ARG A 34 -15.88 -7.42 -39.00
C ARG A 34 -14.40 -7.48 -38.64
N GLU A 35 -13.70 -8.34 -39.37
CA GLU A 35 -12.25 -8.40 -39.49
C GLU A 35 -11.70 -7.07 -40.03
N ARG A 36 -10.56 -6.63 -39.48
CA ARG A 36 -9.51 -5.94 -40.24
C ARG A 36 -8.19 -6.08 -39.48
N SER A 37 -7.36 -6.96 -40.02
CA SER A 37 -5.93 -7.06 -39.73
C SER A 37 -5.22 -5.75 -40.09
N ASN A 38 -4.27 -5.32 -39.26
CA ASN A 38 -3.03 -4.71 -39.71
C ASN A 38 -1.96 -4.80 -38.62
N SER A 39 -0.75 -5.07 -39.10
CA SER A 39 0.44 -5.53 -38.41
C SER A 39 1.12 -4.46 -37.56
N THR A 40 1.69 -4.88 -36.42
CA THR A 40 3.02 -4.41 -35.97
C THR A 40 3.58 -5.41 -34.96
N GLU A 41 4.56 -6.20 -35.41
CA GLU A 41 5.48 -6.95 -34.55
C GLU A 41 6.47 -5.95 -33.94
N SER A 42 6.48 -5.81 -32.62
CA SER A 42 7.63 -5.44 -31.76
C SER A 42 7.19 -4.91 -30.39
N GLU A 43 6.49 -5.70 -29.57
CA GLU A 43 6.20 -5.32 -28.17
C GLU A 43 5.69 -6.53 -27.37
N THR A 44 6.59 -7.33 -26.79
CA THR A 44 6.18 -8.45 -25.91
C THR A 44 6.96 -8.56 -24.60
N GLU A 45 7.87 -7.64 -24.27
CA GLU A 45 8.57 -7.66 -22.98
C GLU A 45 8.02 -6.65 -21.95
N ASN A 46 7.48 -5.50 -22.37
CA ASN A 46 6.88 -4.52 -21.45
C ASN A 46 5.40 -4.78 -21.10
N THR A 47 4.74 -5.71 -21.78
CA THR A 47 3.32 -6.02 -21.56
C THR A 47 3.11 -6.96 -20.38
N ILE A 48 4.11 -7.76 -20.01
CA ILE A 48 3.99 -8.77 -18.95
C ILE A 48 4.01 -8.10 -17.57
N GLU A 49 4.95 -7.18 -17.32
CA GLU A 49 5.05 -6.49 -16.03
C GLU A 49 3.84 -5.58 -15.73
N ASN A 50 3.26 -4.95 -16.76
CA ASN A 50 2.02 -4.18 -16.62
C ASN A 50 0.80 -5.08 -16.34
N ASN A 51 0.76 -6.29 -16.90
CA ASN A 51 -0.32 -7.23 -16.62
C ASN A 51 -0.24 -7.78 -15.18
N ASP A 52 0.96 -7.96 -14.65
CA ASP A 52 1.15 -8.43 -13.27
C ASP A 52 0.77 -7.35 -12.24
N ALA A 53 1.06 -6.08 -12.52
CA ALA A 53 0.61 -4.97 -11.68
C ALA A 53 -0.93 -4.82 -11.71
N VAL A 54 -1.54 -4.93 -12.88
CA VAL A 54 -3.00 -4.83 -13.05
C VAL A 54 -3.71 -6.04 -12.41
N THR A 55 -3.14 -7.24 -12.49
CA THR A 55 -3.71 -8.42 -11.82
C THR A 55 -3.62 -8.29 -10.31
N ALA A 56 -2.50 -7.80 -9.76
CA ALA A 56 -2.37 -7.52 -8.33
C ALA A 56 -3.39 -6.47 -7.84
N GLU A 57 -3.65 -5.42 -8.61
CA GLU A 57 -4.65 -4.40 -8.27
C GLU A 57 -6.08 -4.96 -8.28
N VAL A 58 -6.40 -5.82 -9.25
CA VAL A 58 -7.70 -6.51 -9.30
C VAL A 58 -7.86 -7.50 -8.13
N GLU A 59 -6.80 -8.22 -7.77
CA GLU A 59 -6.82 -9.14 -6.62
C GLU A 59 -6.93 -8.41 -5.29
N LEU A 60 -6.25 -7.27 -5.14
CA LEU A 60 -6.37 -6.40 -3.97
C LEU A 60 -7.80 -5.91 -3.81
N LYS A 61 -8.40 -5.39 -4.89
CA LYS A 61 -9.79 -4.95 -4.89
C LYS A 61 -10.76 -6.09 -4.56
N ALA A 62 -10.53 -7.28 -5.11
CA ALA A 62 -11.33 -8.45 -4.77
C ALA A 62 -11.16 -8.89 -3.30
N ALA A 63 -10.01 -8.64 -2.69
CA ALA A 63 -9.79 -8.88 -1.26
C ALA A 63 -10.50 -7.84 -0.40
N GLU A 64 -10.48 -6.56 -0.80
CA GLU A 64 -11.22 -5.48 -0.14
C GLU A 64 -12.74 -5.75 -0.16
N ASP A 65 -13.30 -6.13 -1.31
CA ASP A 65 -14.73 -6.47 -1.42
C ASP A 65 -15.11 -7.65 -0.52
N ARG A 66 -14.22 -8.65 -0.37
CA ARG A 66 -14.43 -9.78 0.56
C ARG A 66 -14.40 -9.34 2.02
N ILE A 67 -13.51 -8.40 2.38
CA ILE A 67 -13.44 -7.85 3.75
C ILE A 67 -14.75 -7.14 4.07
N VAL A 68 -15.24 -6.27 3.18
CA VAL A 68 -16.49 -5.54 3.37
C VAL A 68 -17.67 -6.51 3.55
N HIS A 69 -17.72 -7.61 2.79
CA HIS A 69 -18.78 -8.60 2.96
C HIS A 69 -18.69 -9.34 4.29
N LEU A 70 -17.48 -9.70 4.74
CA LEU A 70 -17.27 -10.35 6.04
C LEU A 70 -17.60 -9.42 7.21
N GLU A 71 -17.36 -8.11 7.08
CA GLU A 71 -17.74 -7.11 8.08
C GLU A 71 -19.26 -7.01 8.21
N ASP A 72 -20.00 -7.05 7.10
CA ASP A 72 -21.47 -7.03 7.09
C ASP A 72 -22.05 -8.31 7.72
N ASP A 73 -21.50 -9.48 7.36
CA ASP A 73 -21.87 -10.77 7.95
C ASP A 73 -21.59 -10.81 9.46
N LEU A 74 -20.45 -10.25 9.90
CA LEU A 74 -20.10 -10.16 11.32
C LEU A 74 -21.11 -9.27 12.07
N LEU A 75 -21.45 -8.13 11.51
CA LEU A 75 -22.41 -7.20 12.11
C LEU A 75 -23.81 -7.85 12.26
N ASN A 76 -24.26 -8.55 11.22
CA ASN A 76 -25.51 -9.31 11.26
C ASN A 76 -25.47 -10.43 12.32
N ALA A 77 -24.34 -11.15 12.43
CA ALA A 77 -24.15 -12.16 13.47
C ALA A 77 -24.19 -11.55 14.89
N GLU A 78 -23.61 -10.36 15.10
CA GLU A 78 -23.66 -9.64 16.38
C GLU A 78 -25.08 -9.23 16.76
N GLU A 79 -25.90 -8.80 15.79
CA GLU A 79 -27.32 -8.48 16.00
C GLU A 79 -28.10 -9.73 16.43
N ILE A 80 -27.92 -10.86 15.74
CA ILE A 80 -28.54 -12.14 16.10
C ILE A 80 -28.14 -12.57 17.51
N ILE A 81 -26.86 -12.46 17.87
CA ILE A 81 -26.37 -12.78 19.22
C ILE A 81 -27.04 -11.88 20.27
N CYS A 82 -27.24 -10.60 19.99
CA CYS A 82 -27.96 -9.69 20.89
C CYS A 82 -29.41 -10.13 21.12
N HIS A 83 -30.13 -10.49 20.05
CA HIS A 83 -31.50 -11.00 20.15
C HIS A 83 -31.57 -12.31 20.95
N LEU A 84 -30.71 -13.28 20.66
CA LEU A 84 -30.67 -14.56 21.39
C LEU A 84 -30.32 -14.37 22.87
N ARG A 85 -29.43 -13.44 23.20
CA ARG A 85 -29.11 -13.09 24.60
C ARG A 85 -30.32 -12.50 25.32
N ALA A 86 -31.08 -11.62 24.66
CA ALA A 86 -32.30 -11.05 25.22
C ALA A 86 -33.36 -12.14 25.47
N GLU A 87 -33.57 -13.03 24.50
CA GLU A 87 -34.52 -14.15 24.62
C GLU A 87 -34.12 -15.11 25.73
N LYS A 88 -32.83 -15.50 25.81
CA LYS A 88 -32.31 -16.33 26.91
C LYS A 88 -32.56 -15.69 28.27
N LEU A 89 -32.34 -14.38 28.40
CA LEU A 89 -32.58 -13.66 29.65
C LEU A 89 -34.08 -13.68 30.02
N GLN A 90 -34.97 -13.52 29.04
CA GLN A 90 -36.41 -13.61 29.23
C GLN A 90 -36.84 -15.01 29.65
N ALA A 91 -36.32 -16.06 28.99
CA ALA A 91 -36.58 -17.45 29.37
C ALA A 91 -36.09 -17.76 30.80
N LEU A 92 -34.90 -17.29 31.18
CA LEU A 92 -34.39 -17.44 32.55
C LEU A 92 -35.31 -16.77 33.58
N ARG A 93 -35.81 -15.55 33.30
CA ARG A 93 -36.78 -14.87 34.18
C ARG A 93 -38.09 -15.66 34.29
N GLN A 94 -38.55 -16.32 33.23
CA GLN A 94 -39.75 -17.16 33.27
C GLN A 94 -39.52 -18.42 34.12
N VAL A 95 -38.38 -19.09 33.94
CA VAL A 95 -37.99 -20.26 34.76
C VAL A 95 -37.88 -19.86 36.24
N GLU A 96 -37.28 -18.71 36.55
CA GLU A 96 -37.19 -18.21 37.91
C GLU A 96 -38.58 -17.92 38.51
N LYS A 97 -39.50 -17.31 37.73
CA LYS A 97 -40.88 -17.11 38.15
C LYS A 97 -41.57 -18.44 38.46
N LEU A 98 -41.45 -19.44 37.58
CA LEU A 98 -42.03 -20.77 37.80
C LEU A 98 -41.41 -21.49 39.01
N SER A 99 -40.09 -21.34 39.21
CA SER A 99 -39.38 -21.87 40.38
C SER A 99 -39.87 -21.25 41.68
N ARG A 100 -40.08 -19.91 41.70
CA ARG A 100 -40.62 -19.19 42.86
C ARG A 100 -42.11 -19.45 43.12
N HIS A 101 -42.88 -19.78 42.09
CA HIS A 101 -44.30 -20.11 42.18
C HIS A 101 -44.57 -21.62 42.31
N SER A 102 -43.53 -22.45 42.39
CA SER A 102 -43.69 -23.85 42.77
C SER A 102 -44.10 -23.88 44.25
N PRO A 103 -45.36 -24.21 44.59
CA PRO A 103 -45.78 -24.25 45.98
C PRO A 103 -44.99 -25.34 46.69
N SER A 104 -44.46 -24.97 47.87
CA SER A 104 -43.97 -25.88 48.89
C SER A 104 -44.84 -27.15 48.93
N LYS A 105 -44.20 -28.31 48.74
CA LYS A 105 -44.73 -29.63 49.10
C LYS A 105 -44.94 -29.66 50.63
N SER A 106 -45.97 -28.99 51.13
CA SER A 106 -46.38 -29.07 52.54
C SER A 106 -47.83 -28.67 52.71
N THR A 107 -48.77 -29.39 52.10
CA THR A 107 -50.09 -29.77 52.65
C THR A 107 -50.96 -30.28 51.52
N PHE A 108 -51.11 -31.61 51.39
CA PHE A 108 -52.37 -32.20 50.91
C PHE A 108 -52.44 -33.70 51.25
N THR A 109 -52.44 -34.01 52.54
CA THR A 109 -53.00 -35.27 53.06
C THR A 109 -54.49 -35.06 53.31
N LYS A 110 -55.29 -35.10 52.23
CA LYS A 110 -56.72 -35.46 52.21
C LYS A 110 -57.29 -35.04 50.86
N LEU A 111 -57.40 -35.98 49.96
CA LEU A 111 -58.65 -36.28 49.26
C LEU A 111 -58.42 -37.62 48.56
N GLN A 112 -58.86 -38.66 49.27
CA GLN A 112 -59.24 -39.94 48.70
C GLN A 112 -60.58 -39.71 47.97
N ASN A 113 -60.75 -40.40 46.84
CA ASN A 113 -61.87 -40.36 45.89
C ASN A 113 -61.76 -39.28 44.80
N ASP A 114 -61.17 -39.64 43.66
CA ASP A 114 -61.98 -40.19 42.57
C ASP A 114 -61.13 -41.03 41.62
N GLN A 115 -61.65 -42.20 41.31
CA GLN A 115 -61.09 -43.17 40.40
C GLN A 115 -61.46 -42.71 38.98
N VAL A 116 -60.66 -41.81 38.40
CA VAL A 116 -60.78 -41.37 37.01
C VAL A 116 -59.44 -41.57 36.32
N ASP A 117 -59.43 -42.54 35.41
CA ASP A 117 -58.58 -42.65 34.22
C ASP A 117 -57.06 -42.41 34.39
N VAL A 118 -56.38 -43.37 35.02
CA VAL A 118 -54.91 -43.37 35.22
C VAL A 118 -54.15 -43.94 34.01
N THR A 119 -54.84 -44.21 32.89
CA THR A 119 -54.23 -44.77 31.68
C THR A 119 -53.63 -43.73 30.74
N ASP A 120 -54.15 -42.49 30.73
CA ASP A 120 -53.73 -41.43 29.79
C ASP A 120 -52.44 -40.69 30.22
N GLY A 121 -52.28 -40.43 31.54
CA GLY A 121 -51.11 -39.71 32.07
C GLY A 121 -49.78 -40.47 31.95
N ASN A 122 -49.81 -41.80 31.82
CA ASN A 122 -48.59 -42.60 31.61
C ASN A 122 -48.05 -42.50 30.18
N GLU A 123 -48.92 -42.32 29.17
CA GLU A 123 -48.50 -42.10 27.79
C GLU A 123 -47.88 -40.71 27.61
N GLU A 124 -48.46 -39.67 28.22
CA GLU A 124 -47.92 -38.31 28.15
C GLU A 124 -46.54 -38.20 28.82
N VAL A 125 -46.35 -38.86 29.96
CA VAL A 125 -45.04 -38.95 30.63
C VAL A 125 -44.03 -39.72 29.79
N ALA A 126 -44.44 -40.80 29.09
CA ALA A 126 -43.57 -41.55 28.19
C ALA A 126 -43.13 -40.70 26.98
N VAL A 127 -44.06 -39.96 26.37
CA VAL A 127 -43.79 -39.05 25.24
C VAL A 127 -42.83 -37.93 25.65
N LEU A 128 -43.05 -37.30 26.82
CA LEU A 128 -42.13 -36.28 27.34
C LEU A 128 -40.74 -36.86 27.61
N THR A 129 -40.65 -38.07 28.17
CA THR A 129 -39.38 -38.74 28.42
C THR A 129 -38.62 -39.03 27.11
N GLN A 130 -39.33 -39.44 26.06
CA GLN A 130 -38.75 -39.67 24.75
C GLN A 130 -38.28 -38.35 24.10
N LYS A 131 -39.05 -37.28 24.23
CA LYS A 131 -38.70 -35.94 23.75
C LYS A 131 -37.45 -35.39 24.44
N THR A 132 -37.33 -35.56 25.76
CA THR A 132 -36.13 -35.18 26.52
C THR A 132 -34.90 -35.94 26.03
N LYS A 133 -35.02 -37.25 25.75
CA LYS A 133 -33.91 -38.05 25.20
C LYS A 133 -33.47 -37.58 23.81
N LEU A 134 -34.40 -37.15 22.96
CA LEU A 134 -34.07 -36.59 21.64
C LEU A 134 -33.30 -35.28 21.78
N TYR A 135 -33.77 -34.37 22.63
CA TYR A 135 -33.05 -33.12 22.88
C TYR A 135 -31.67 -33.35 23.50
N GLU A 136 -31.53 -34.27 24.45
CA GLU A 136 -30.22 -34.64 25.01
C GLU A 136 -29.27 -35.17 23.94
N ASN A 137 -29.78 -35.97 22.99
CA ASN A 137 -29.00 -36.49 21.88
C ASN A 137 -28.59 -35.37 20.90
N GLU A 138 -29.50 -34.47 20.53
CA GLU A 138 -29.18 -33.28 19.71
C GLU A 138 -28.14 -32.39 20.39
N LEU A 139 -28.26 -32.15 21.70
CA LEU A 139 -27.31 -31.38 22.49
C LEU A 139 -25.93 -32.05 22.51
N LEU A 140 -25.89 -33.38 22.60
CA LEU A 140 -24.65 -34.16 22.53
C LEU A 140 -23.99 -34.07 21.15
N ILE A 141 -24.78 -34.12 20.08
CA ILE A 141 -24.29 -33.97 18.69
C ILE A 141 -23.72 -32.57 18.49
N MET A 142 -24.45 -31.53 18.88
CA MET A 142 -23.98 -30.14 18.79
C MET A 142 -22.70 -29.93 19.61
N LYS A 143 -22.62 -30.48 20.83
CA LYS A 143 -21.41 -30.38 21.66
C LYS A 143 -20.22 -31.06 21.01
N LYS A 144 -20.40 -32.23 20.39
CA LYS A 144 -19.33 -32.91 19.64
C LYS A 144 -18.89 -32.10 18.42
N SER A 145 -19.83 -31.55 17.66
CA SER A 145 -19.54 -30.68 16.52
C SER A 145 -18.77 -29.43 16.94
N LEU A 146 -19.17 -28.76 18.02
CA LEU A 146 -18.46 -27.59 18.54
C LEU A 146 -17.02 -27.91 18.94
N ILE A 147 -16.78 -29.04 19.60
CA ILE A 147 -15.43 -29.48 19.95
C ILE A 147 -14.59 -29.73 18.70
N ALA A 148 -15.16 -30.35 17.67
CA ALA A 148 -14.47 -30.60 16.41
C ALA A 148 -14.09 -29.28 15.70
N ILE A 149 -15.00 -28.30 15.66
CA ILE A 149 -14.73 -26.97 15.09
C ILE A 149 -13.63 -26.25 15.88
N GLN A 150 -13.66 -26.29 17.20
CA GLN A 150 -12.61 -25.69 18.03
C GLN A 150 -11.24 -26.34 17.80
N GLN A 151 -11.20 -27.66 17.62
CA GLN A 151 -9.96 -28.37 17.30
C GLN A 151 -9.45 -27.98 15.91
N GLN A 152 -10.35 -27.90 14.92
CA GLN A 152 -10.02 -27.49 13.56
C GLN A 152 -9.44 -26.06 13.52
N HIS A 153 -10.13 -25.11 14.16
CA HIS A 153 -9.66 -23.72 14.25
C HIS A 153 -8.29 -23.63 14.94
N LYS A 154 -8.03 -24.46 15.96
CA LYS A 154 -6.71 -24.50 16.60
C LYS A 154 -5.62 -24.99 15.65
N VAL A 155 -5.92 -25.96 14.80
CA VAL A 155 -4.98 -26.45 13.78
C VAL A 155 -4.71 -25.36 12.75
N GLU A 156 -5.76 -24.71 12.23
CA GLU A 156 -5.64 -23.62 11.26
C GLU A 156 -4.84 -22.43 11.81
N CYS A 157 -5.07 -22.02 13.06
CA CYS A 157 -4.25 -20.99 13.69
C CYS A 157 -2.77 -21.37 13.79
N ASN A 158 -2.46 -22.64 14.08
CA ASN A 158 -1.08 -23.10 14.13
C ASN A 158 -0.42 -23.10 12.75
N GLU A 159 -1.15 -23.53 11.71
CA GLU A 159 -0.67 -23.51 10.33
C GLU A 159 -0.40 -22.07 9.85
N LEU A 160 -1.31 -21.14 10.14
CA LEU A 160 -1.14 -19.72 9.83
C LEU A 160 0.09 -19.13 10.54
N MET A 161 0.31 -19.46 11.82
CA MET A 161 1.50 -19.01 12.53
C MET A 161 2.81 -19.53 11.91
N GLU A 162 2.84 -20.77 11.43
CA GLU A 162 4.01 -21.30 10.72
C GLU A 162 4.27 -20.57 9.40
N VAL A 163 3.22 -20.29 8.62
CA VAL A 163 3.35 -19.51 7.38
C VAL A 163 3.90 -18.11 7.65
N VAL A 164 3.39 -17.42 8.68
CA VAL A 164 3.89 -16.09 9.08
C VAL A 164 5.37 -16.18 9.47
N ARG A 165 5.75 -17.20 10.25
CA ARG A 165 7.16 -17.41 10.65
C ARG A 165 8.07 -17.62 9.44
N GLU A 166 7.62 -18.39 8.44
CA GLU A 166 8.37 -18.60 7.20
C GLU A 166 8.51 -17.31 6.38
N GLN A 167 7.44 -16.51 6.28
CA GLN A 167 7.47 -15.21 5.60
C GLN A 167 8.42 -14.23 6.31
N GLU A 168 8.39 -14.15 7.64
CA GLU A 168 9.31 -13.32 8.42
C GLU A 168 10.77 -13.71 8.18
N GLN A 169 11.05 -15.02 8.09
CA GLN A 169 12.37 -15.54 7.79
C GLN A 169 12.84 -15.16 6.38
N GLU A 170 11.97 -15.23 5.37
CA GLU A 170 12.32 -14.82 4.00
C GLU A 170 12.54 -13.31 3.91
N ILE A 171 11.73 -12.49 4.59
CA ILE A 171 11.93 -11.03 4.68
C ILE A 171 13.29 -10.71 5.30
N ALA A 172 13.69 -11.40 6.38
CA ALA A 172 14.98 -11.19 7.02
C ALA A 172 16.15 -11.52 6.08
N LYS A 173 16.01 -12.60 5.31
CA LYS A 173 16.99 -13.00 4.29
C LYS A 173 17.08 -11.96 3.16
N LEU A 174 15.95 -11.54 2.60
CA LEU A 174 15.89 -10.51 1.55
C LEU A 174 16.48 -9.18 2.01
N LYS A 175 16.25 -8.76 3.26
CA LYS A 175 16.88 -7.57 3.83
C LYS A 175 18.40 -7.69 3.88
N THR A 176 18.90 -8.86 4.26
CA THR A 176 20.35 -9.13 4.33
C THR A 176 20.97 -9.09 2.93
N ASP A 177 20.30 -9.67 1.93
CA ASP A 177 20.79 -9.66 0.56
C ASP A 177 20.72 -8.27 -0.07
N ASN A 178 19.67 -7.50 0.20
CA ASN A 178 19.58 -6.10 -0.24
C ASN A 178 20.71 -5.25 0.36
N TRP A 179 21.03 -5.43 1.66
CA TRP A 179 22.16 -4.74 2.29
C TRP A 179 23.50 -5.07 1.61
N LYS A 180 23.75 -6.33 1.24
CA LYS A 180 24.96 -6.71 0.49
C LYS A 180 25.00 -6.09 -0.90
N CYS A 181 23.86 -5.99 -1.57
CA CYS A 181 23.76 -5.32 -2.86
C CYS A 181 24.06 -3.82 -2.74
N GLU A 182 23.53 -3.16 -1.71
CA GLU A 182 23.83 -1.76 -1.40
C GLU A 182 25.32 -1.54 -1.12
N GLU A 183 25.96 -2.40 -0.32
CA GLU A 183 27.41 -2.38 -0.08
C GLU A 183 28.20 -2.51 -1.40
N ARG A 184 27.80 -3.44 -2.26
CA ARG A 184 28.45 -3.63 -3.56
C ARG A 184 28.29 -2.43 -4.50
N ILE A 185 27.15 -1.74 -4.44
CA ILE A 185 26.92 -0.52 -5.20
C ILE A 185 27.86 0.58 -4.72
N CYS A 186 27.98 0.79 -3.40
CA CYS A 186 28.91 1.77 -2.84
C CYS A 186 30.36 1.51 -3.31
N ASP A 187 30.83 0.26 -3.26
CA ASP A 187 32.18 -0.10 -3.76
C ASP A 187 32.37 0.28 -5.24
N LEU A 188 31.38 -0.02 -6.09
CA LEU A 188 31.42 0.27 -7.52
C LEU A 188 31.32 1.77 -7.80
N GLU A 189 30.58 2.53 -6.99
CA GLU A 189 30.52 3.99 -7.08
C GLU A 189 31.86 4.63 -6.73
N ASP A 190 32.56 4.12 -5.72
CA ASP A 190 33.90 4.56 -5.36
C ASP A 190 34.94 4.21 -6.43
N GLU A 191 34.88 3.00 -7.00
CA GLU A 191 35.73 2.60 -8.13
C GLU A 191 35.50 3.51 -9.36
N ASN A 192 34.24 3.77 -9.70
CA ASN A 192 33.89 4.69 -10.78
C ASN A 192 34.38 6.12 -10.52
N ARG A 193 34.30 6.60 -9.27
CA ARG A 193 34.83 7.91 -8.90
C ARG A 193 36.34 8.00 -9.14
N LEU A 194 37.09 6.98 -8.73
CA LEU A 194 38.53 6.90 -8.94
C LEU A 194 38.88 6.87 -10.44
N LEU A 195 38.15 6.10 -11.24
CA LEU A 195 38.34 6.06 -12.69
C LEU A 195 38.07 7.41 -13.35
N VAL A 196 37.01 8.10 -12.95
CA VAL A 196 36.69 9.44 -13.46
C VAL A 196 37.79 10.44 -13.13
N ASP A 197 38.34 10.40 -11.91
CA ASP A 197 39.42 11.30 -11.52
C ASP A 197 40.75 10.97 -12.24
N LEU A 198 41.03 9.70 -12.48
CA LEU A 198 42.17 9.27 -13.30
C LEU A 198 42.05 9.74 -14.75
N ILE A 199 40.86 9.62 -15.36
CA ILE A 199 40.61 10.12 -16.70
C ILE A 199 40.85 11.63 -16.76
N LYS A 200 40.31 12.40 -15.80
CA LYS A 200 40.53 13.86 -15.72
C LYS A 200 42.01 14.20 -15.63
N GLN A 201 42.78 13.48 -14.82
CA GLN A 201 44.22 13.71 -14.68
C GLN A 201 44.95 13.45 -16.00
N ASN A 202 44.67 12.32 -16.66
CA ASN A 202 45.26 11.99 -17.97
C ASN A 202 44.89 13.04 -19.03
N THR A 203 43.63 13.49 -19.09
CA THR A 203 43.21 14.54 -20.04
C THR A 203 43.93 15.87 -19.75
N GLN A 204 44.16 16.18 -18.47
CA GLN A 204 44.89 17.40 -18.08
C GLN A 204 46.37 17.32 -18.42
N ASP A 205 47.00 16.14 -18.27
CA ASP A 205 48.40 15.93 -18.62
C ASP A 205 48.60 15.91 -20.15
N GLU A 206 47.71 15.29 -20.92
CA GLU A 206 47.68 15.41 -22.39
C GLU A 206 47.53 16.87 -22.86
N ALA A 207 46.67 17.65 -22.20
CA ALA A 207 46.50 19.07 -22.50
C ALA A 207 47.75 19.92 -22.16
N ARG A 208 48.59 19.49 -21.21
CA ARG A 208 49.86 20.16 -20.89
C ARG A 208 50.96 19.83 -21.89
N GLU A 209 50.93 18.62 -22.47
CA GLU A 209 51.93 18.16 -23.44
C GLU A 209 51.73 18.78 -24.84
N ILE A 210 50.52 19.29 -25.14
CA ILE A 210 50.16 19.96 -26.41
C ILE A 210 50.36 21.49 -26.34
N GLN A 211 51.21 22.04 -25.46
CA GLN A 211 51.63 23.44 -25.61
C GLN A 211 52.67 23.58 -26.73
N PRO A 212 52.36 24.19 -27.88
CA PRO A 212 53.39 24.53 -28.86
C PRO A 212 54.21 25.71 -28.33
N ASP A 213 55.54 25.59 -28.39
CA ASP A 213 56.45 26.73 -28.36
C ASP A 213 55.97 27.75 -29.40
N ARG A 214 55.35 28.84 -28.94
CA ARG A 214 54.95 29.97 -29.78
C ARG A 214 55.97 31.09 -29.65
N ASP A 215 56.99 31.01 -30.49
CA ASP A 215 57.53 32.20 -31.15
C ASP A 215 56.88 32.31 -32.53
N GLY A 216 56.10 33.37 -32.74
CA GLY A 216 55.70 33.80 -34.07
C GLY A 216 54.28 33.47 -34.50
N ASP A 217 53.55 34.56 -34.75
CA ASP A 217 52.48 34.70 -35.73
C ASP A 217 51.02 34.56 -35.28
N VAL A 218 50.27 35.54 -35.76
CA VAL A 218 48.91 35.89 -35.43
C VAL A 218 47.97 34.94 -36.13
N SER A 219 47.39 34.00 -35.40
CA SER A 219 46.17 33.30 -35.83
C SER A 219 45.35 32.90 -34.61
N GLU A 220 44.23 33.61 -34.50
CA GLU A 220 42.93 33.23 -33.95
C GLU A 220 42.94 31.95 -33.08
N ILE A 221 43.15 32.16 -31.78
CA ILE A 221 42.96 31.13 -30.77
C ILE A 221 41.45 30.89 -30.66
N VAL A 222 40.97 29.86 -31.33
CA VAL A 222 39.68 29.25 -31.05
C VAL A 222 39.78 28.62 -29.67
N THR A 223 39.44 29.39 -28.64
CA THR A 223 39.21 28.89 -27.28
C THR A 223 38.14 27.82 -27.37
N VAL A 224 38.53 26.55 -27.24
CA VAL A 224 37.62 25.43 -27.02
C VAL A 224 36.86 25.74 -25.74
N LYS A 225 35.63 26.25 -25.87
CA LYS A 225 34.73 26.53 -24.76
C LYS A 225 34.47 25.21 -24.04
N ASP A 226 34.87 25.18 -22.78
CA ASP A 226 34.51 24.16 -21.81
C ASP A 226 32.99 23.92 -21.91
N SER A 227 32.61 22.78 -22.49
CA SER A 227 31.23 22.50 -22.94
C SER A 227 30.36 22.04 -21.78
N THR A 228 30.58 22.59 -20.58
CA THR A 228 29.66 22.40 -19.47
C THR A 228 28.38 23.16 -19.80
N PRO A 229 27.22 22.50 -19.83
CA PRO A 229 25.99 23.16 -20.22
C PRO A 229 25.72 24.32 -19.25
N GLU A 230 25.47 25.51 -19.80
CA GLU A 230 25.26 26.72 -18.99
C GLU A 230 23.88 26.66 -18.31
N TRP A 231 23.79 27.17 -17.08
CA TRP A 231 22.51 27.32 -16.40
C TRP A 231 21.70 28.44 -17.06
N THR A 232 20.53 28.10 -17.60
CA THR A 232 19.62 29.04 -18.23
C THR A 232 18.49 29.42 -17.27
N GLU A 233 18.23 30.72 -17.09
CA GLU A 233 17.12 31.18 -16.24
C GLU A 233 15.77 31.01 -16.96
N GLU A 234 14.81 30.39 -16.28
CA GLU A 234 13.48 30.08 -16.79
C GLU A 234 12.50 31.24 -16.49
N TRP A 235 12.40 32.15 -17.46
CA TRP A 235 11.59 33.36 -17.38
C TRP A 235 10.09 33.14 -17.68
N ILE A 236 9.75 32.00 -18.28
CA ILE A 236 8.37 31.72 -18.70
C ILE A 236 7.45 31.69 -17.47
N ARG A 237 6.33 32.40 -17.57
CA ARG A 237 5.30 32.47 -16.53
C ARG A 237 4.06 31.73 -17.00
N HIS A 238 3.77 30.61 -16.34
CA HIS A 238 2.52 29.87 -16.51
C HIS A 238 1.45 30.41 -15.55
N PRO A 239 0.16 30.31 -15.92
CA PRO A 239 -0.92 30.69 -15.02
C PRO A 239 -0.90 29.84 -13.75
N THR A 240 -1.26 30.43 -12.61
CA THR A 240 -1.35 29.68 -11.36
C THR A 240 -2.51 28.69 -11.44
N PRO A 241 -2.27 27.38 -11.22
CA PRO A 241 -3.34 26.39 -11.17
C PRO A 241 -4.38 26.69 -10.08
N ALA A 242 -5.60 26.17 -10.25
CA ALA A 242 -6.71 26.37 -9.30
C ALA A 242 -6.61 25.49 -8.04
N PHE A 243 -5.65 24.57 -7.99
CA PHE A 243 -5.40 23.64 -6.89
C PHE A 243 -4.21 24.09 -6.02
N ASP A 244 -3.94 23.36 -4.94
CA ASP A 244 -2.86 23.61 -3.98
C ASP A 244 -1.67 22.64 -4.15
N LEU A 245 -0.66 22.73 -3.28
CA LEU A 245 0.51 21.84 -3.33
C LEU A 245 0.22 20.40 -2.90
N ASP A 246 -0.90 20.18 -2.20
CA ASP A 246 -1.30 18.86 -1.71
C ASP A 246 -2.17 18.11 -2.72
N SER A 247 -2.47 18.73 -3.87
CA SER A 247 -3.31 18.18 -4.93
C SER A 247 -2.71 16.92 -5.57
N PRO A 248 -3.56 16.01 -6.09
CA PRO A 248 -3.09 14.78 -6.73
C PRO A 248 -2.20 15.04 -7.95
N GLU A 249 -2.40 16.14 -8.67
CA GLU A 249 -1.57 16.54 -9.81
C GLU A 249 -0.13 16.87 -9.38
N VAL A 250 0.02 17.61 -8.27
CA VAL A 250 1.34 17.90 -7.71
C VAL A 250 1.98 16.62 -7.19
N GLN A 251 1.22 15.79 -6.48
CA GLN A 251 1.72 14.51 -5.98
C GLN A 251 2.21 13.62 -7.12
N TYR A 252 1.46 13.53 -8.22
CA TYR A 252 1.84 12.78 -9.40
C TYR A 252 3.20 13.23 -9.94
N VAL A 253 3.41 14.53 -10.16
CA VAL A 253 4.71 15.07 -10.63
C VAL A 253 5.86 14.70 -9.68
N LEU A 254 5.63 14.77 -8.37
CA LEU A 254 6.66 14.41 -7.37
C LEU A 254 7.00 12.91 -7.41
N PHE A 255 6.01 12.04 -7.56
CA PHE A 255 6.21 10.59 -7.66
C PHE A 255 6.85 10.18 -8.99
N THR A 256 6.52 10.85 -10.09
CA THR A 256 7.16 10.61 -11.40
C THR A 256 8.64 11.01 -11.38
N TRP A 257 9.01 12.02 -10.59
CA TRP A 257 10.41 12.42 -10.45
C TRP A 257 11.25 11.36 -9.71
N THR A 258 10.77 10.84 -8.59
CA THR A 258 11.55 9.91 -7.78
C THR A 258 10.69 8.93 -6.98
N SER A 259 11.10 7.67 -6.96
CA SER A 259 10.58 6.64 -6.05
C SER A 259 11.23 6.68 -4.67
N ASN A 260 12.26 7.51 -4.47
CA ASN A 260 12.95 7.65 -3.20
C ASN A 260 12.09 8.46 -2.22
N THR A 261 11.50 7.75 -1.24
CA THR A 261 10.62 8.32 -0.23
C THR A 261 11.26 9.45 0.57
N ARG A 262 12.57 9.36 0.86
CA ARG A 262 13.32 10.40 1.59
C ARG A 262 13.44 11.68 0.76
N LYS A 263 13.81 11.58 -0.52
CA LYS A 263 13.90 12.74 -1.42
C LYS A 263 12.54 13.41 -1.60
N LEU A 264 11.49 12.61 -1.75
CA LEU A 264 10.12 13.09 -1.89
C LEU A 264 9.64 13.81 -0.63
N GLN A 265 9.88 13.23 0.55
CA GLN A 265 9.52 13.84 1.83
C GLN A 265 10.30 15.14 2.06
N TYR A 266 11.60 15.15 1.77
CA TYR A 266 12.43 16.36 1.85
C TYR A 266 11.92 17.47 0.94
N LEU A 267 11.59 17.15 -0.32
CA LEU A 267 11.04 18.10 -1.27
C LEU A 267 9.67 18.64 -0.82
N ARG A 268 8.77 17.77 -0.32
CA ARG A 268 7.47 18.21 0.23
C ARG A 268 7.65 19.18 1.40
N LEU A 269 8.55 18.87 2.33
CA LEU A 269 8.86 19.77 3.45
C LEU A 269 9.42 21.11 2.96
N TRP A 270 10.30 21.09 1.96
CA TRP A 270 10.83 22.30 1.35
C TRP A 270 9.72 23.13 0.70
N LEU A 271 8.85 22.52 -0.11
CA LEU A 271 7.73 23.20 -0.76
C LEU A 271 6.77 23.82 0.27
N ALA A 272 6.42 23.06 1.31
CA ALA A 272 5.59 23.54 2.41
C ALA A 272 6.25 24.72 3.15
N HIS A 273 7.56 24.67 3.37
CA HIS A 273 8.32 25.75 3.99
C HIS A 273 8.34 27.02 3.13
N VAL A 274 8.47 26.87 1.81
CA VAL A 274 8.49 28.01 0.87
C VAL A 274 7.11 28.67 0.78
N VAL A 275 6.03 27.88 0.83
CA VAL A 275 4.64 28.38 0.76
C VAL A 275 4.17 28.97 2.08
N ASN A 276 4.52 28.35 3.22
CA ASN A 276 4.03 28.78 4.52
C ASN A 276 5.04 29.71 5.21
N ASP A 277 5.01 30.98 4.83
CA ASP A 277 5.90 32.02 5.38
C ASP A 277 5.70 32.30 6.89
N LYS A 278 4.59 31.82 7.46
CA LYS A 278 4.19 32.02 8.86
C LYS A 278 4.48 30.84 9.78
N VAL A 279 4.96 29.70 9.28
CA VAL A 279 5.24 28.59 10.19
C VAL A 279 6.49 28.97 10.97
N ASP A 280 6.25 29.37 12.22
CA ASP A 280 7.27 29.61 13.22
C ASP A 280 8.31 28.50 13.11
N ARG A 281 9.57 28.88 12.86
CA ARG A 281 10.71 27.93 12.79
C ARG A 281 10.74 26.99 14.01
N LYS A 282 10.15 27.43 15.14
CA LYS A 282 9.99 26.69 16.40
C LYS A 282 8.89 25.61 16.38
N VAL A 283 7.87 25.74 15.53
CA VAL A 283 6.73 24.81 15.43
C VAL A 283 7.04 23.72 14.40
N LEU A 284 7.60 24.08 13.24
CA LEU A 284 8.10 23.11 12.26
C LEU A 284 9.22 22.25 12.85
N GLY A 285 10.16 22.85 13.58
CA GLY A 285 11.23 22.12 14.27
C GLY A 285 10.77 21.21 15.43
N LYS A 286 9.49 21.27 15.84
CA LYS A 286 8.92 20.36 16.85
C LYS A 286 8.02 19.29 16.26
N LEU A 287 7.20 19.63 15.26
CA LEU A 287 6.33 18.68 14.58
C LEU A 287 7.07 17.78 13.57
N SER A 288 8.22 18.22 13.05
CA SER A 288 9.00 17.43 12.09
C SER A 288 10.12 16.61 12.73
N LEU A 289 10.62 16.96 13.91
CA LEU A 289 11.79 16.27 14.49
C LEU A 289 11.48 14.84 14.91
N GLU A 290 10.32 14.57 15.52
CA GLU A 290 9.92 13.19 15.90
C GLU A 290 9.63 12.31 14.67
N GLN A 291 9.15 12.92 13.57
CA GLN A 291 8.92 12.23 12.29
C GLN A 291 10.20 12.10 11.43
N LEU A 292 11.21 12.95 11.65
CA LEU A 292 12.54 12.88 11.03
C LEU A 292 13.50 12.00 11.83
N GLU A 293 13.37 11.87 13.15
CA GLU A 293 14.18 10.96 13.96
C GLU A 293 13.94 9.48 13.60
N THR A 294 12.75 9.15 13.09
CA THR A 294 12.45 7.81 12.55
C THR A 294 12.95 7.61 11.12
N ALA A 295 13.28 8.68 10.40
CA ALA A 295 13.83 8.63 9.06
C ALA A 295 15.27 9.17 9.10
N SER A 296 16.27 8.33 9.45
CA SER A 296 17.70 8.66 9.49
C SER A 296 18.14 9.58 8.34
N LEU A 297 18.02 10.88 8.58
CA LEU A 297 18.42 11.97 7.71
C LEU A 297 19.45 12.75 8.54
N GLU A 298 20.68 12.24 8.57
CA GLU A 298 21.84 12.84 9.26
C GLU A 298 22.23 14.23 8.71
N MET A 299 21.37 14.92 7.97
CA MET A 299 21.72 16.12 7.21
C MET A 299 21.06 17.43 7.70
N VAL A 300 20.21 17.41 8.72
CA VAL A 300 19.60 18.66 9.23
C VAL A 300 19.92 18.82 10.72
N GLU A 301 21.04 19.48 11.00
CA GLU A 301 21.39 19.86 12.37
C GLU A 301 20.26 20.71 12.99
N PRO A 302 19.87 20.48 14.25
CA PRO A 302 18.85 21.28 14.93
C PRO A 302 19.30 22.75 15.01
N GLY A 303 18.68 23.60 14.19
CA GLY A 303 19.03 25.03 14.08
C GLY A 303 19.53 25.45 12.70
N SER A 304 19.85 24.51 11.82
CA SER A 304 20.17 24.79 10.42
C SER A 304 18.94 25.35 9.68
N HIS A 305 19.10 26.49 9.02
CA HIS A 305 18.05 27.08 8.22
C HIS A 305 17.73 26.17 7.04
N PHE A 306 16.44 25.95 6.74
CA PHE A 306 16.02 25.28 5.51
C PHE A 306 16.71 25.97 4.31
N PRO A 307 17.29 25.21 3.36
CA PRO A 307 18.06 25.82 2.29
C PRO A 307 17.17 26.71 1.42
N MET A 308 17.73 27.84 1.00
CA MET A 308 17.03 28.82 0.17
C MET A 308 16.77 28.32 -1.25
N GLY A 309 17.23 27.12 -1.61
CA GLY A 309 16.95 26.52 -2.90
C GLY A 309 17.17 25.02 -2.91
N ILE A 310 16.64 24.39 -3.93
CA ILE A 310 16.75 22.97 -4.21
C ILE A 310 17.25 22.75 -5.63
N GLU A 311 17.90 21.61 -5.83
CA GLU A 311 18.35 21.12 -7.13
C GLU A 311 17.75 19.75 -7.37
N LEU A 312 17.08 19.62 -8.50
CA LEU A 312 16.39 18.42 -8.95
C LEU A 312 17.17 17.90 -10.16
N PRO A 313 18.11 16.96 -9.96
CA PRO A 313 18.93 16.45 -11.04
C PRO A 313 18.14 15.47 -11.92
N ARG A 314 18.56 15.36 -13.18
CA ARG A 314 18.13 14.31 -14.12
C ARG A 314 16.59 14.17 -14.28
N LEU A 315 15.88 15.29 -14.41
CA LEU A 315 14.47 15.30 -14.75
C LEU A 315 14.25 14.90 -16.22
N SER A 316 13.22 14.10 -16.49
CA SER A 316 12.72 13.97 -17.86
C SER A 316 12.11 15.31 -18.32
N PRO A 317 11.99 15.55 -19.64
CA PRO A 317 11.37 16.77 -20.16
C PRO A 317 9.97 17.02 -19.58
N GLU A 318 9.16 15.97 -19.46
CA GLU A 318 7.77 16.03 -18.98
C GLU A 318 7.72 16.39 -17.50
N VAL A 319 8.61 15.81 -16.68
CA VAL A 319 8.70 16.12 -15.26
C VAL A 319 9.18 17.56 -15.06
N LYS A 320 10.20 18.00 -15.80
CA LYS A 320 10.65 19.40 -15.80
C LYS A 320 9.48 20.35 -16.10
N ASP A 321 8.72 20.07 -17.14
CA ASP A 321 7.57 20.89 -17.54
C ASP A 321 6.47 20.86 -16.48
N GLY A 322 6.19 19.72 -15.85
CA GLY A 322 5.29 19.60 -14.71
C GLY A 322 5.69 20.51 -13.54
N PHE A 323 6.98 20.57 -13.21
CA PHE A 323 7.49 21.52 -12.20
C PHE A 323 7.28 22.97 -12.63
N LEU A 324 7.61 23.33 -13.88
CA LEU A 324 7.52 24.70 -14.39
C LEU A 324 6.07 25.19 -14.54
N THR A 325 5.14 24.30 -14.87
CA THR A 325 3.74 24.64 -15.19
C THR A 325 2.80 24.49 -14.01
N LEU A 326 3.06 23.55 -13.09
CA LEU A 326 2.15 23.28 -11.96
C LEU A 326 2.73 23.79 -10.63
N ILE A 327 3.97 23.43 -10.31
CA ILE A 327 4.54 23.68 -8.98
C ILE A 327 5.09 25.11 -8.85
N VAL A 328 5.93 25.54 -9.78
CA VAL A 328 6.57 26.87 -9.75
C VAL A 328 5.54 28.02 -9.71
N PRO A 329 4.42 28.00 -10.45
CA PRO A 329 3.40 29.05 -10.35
C PRO A 329 2.72 29.10 -8.98
N LEU A 330 2.55 27.97 -8.30
CA LEU A 330 2.06 27.92 -6.92
C LEU A 330 3.05 28.55 -5.94
N LEU A 331 4.35 28.30 -6.12
CA LEU A 331 5.40 28.95 -5.32
C LEU A 331 5.45 30.46 -5.58
N ARG A 332 5.30 30.88 -6.83
CA ARG A 332 5.30 32.30 -7.25
C ARG A 332 4.06 33.07 -6.79
N LYS A 333 2.98 32.39 -6.36
CA LYS A 333 1.78 33.01 -5.77
C LYS A 333 2.10 33.77 -4.47
N GLN A 334 3.19 33.40 -3.78
CA GLN A 334 3.59 34.01 -2.52
C GLN A 334 4.07 35.46 -2.72
N LEU A 335 3.63 36.37 -1.85
CA LEU A 335 3.94 37.82 -1.99
C LEU A 335 5.31 38.20 -1.41
N ASN A 336 5.85 37.40 -0.49
CA ASN A 336 6.98 37.77 0.36
C ASN A 336 8.35 37.31 -0.16
N ARG A 337 8.37 36.47 -1.19
CA ARG A 337 9.60 35.91 -1.76
C ARG A 337 9.53 35.93 -3.28
N THR A 338 10.68 36.11 -3.92
CA THR A 338 10.84 35.96 -5.36
C THR A 338 11.39 34.57 -5.65
N ILE A 339 10.74 33.83 -6.54
CA ILE A 339 11.17 32.49 -6.96
C ILE A 339 11.95 32.60 -8.27
N GLN A 340 13.24 32.28 -8.21
CA GLN A 340 14.10 32.11 -9.37
C GLN A 340 14.19 30.64 -9.75
N VAL A 341 14.14 30.35 -11.04
CA VAL A 341 14.21 28.99 -11.56
C VAL A 341 15.25 28.97 -12.66
N HIS A 342 16.17 28.03 -12.58
CA HIS A 342 17.18 27.81 -13.60
C HIS A 342 17.09 26.38 -14.07
N SER A 343 17.25 26.14 -15.35
CA SER A 343 17.38 24.79 -15.91
C SER A 343 18.68 24.66 -16.67
N ARG A 344 19.19 23.44 -16.71
CA ARG A 344 20.37 23.06 -17.47
C ARG A 344 20.12 21.71 -18.11
N ARG A 345 20.52 21.52 -19.38
CA ARG A 345 20.48 20.20 -20.02
C ARG A 345 21.57 19.31 -19.43
N TYR A 346 21.23 18.09 -19.05
CA TYR A 346 22.20 17.11 -18.56
C TYR A 346 23.08 16.60 -19.72
N ASN A 347 24.25 16.05 -19.41
CA ASN A 347 25.24 15.63 -20.43
C ASN A 347 24.74 14.51 -21.35
N ASP A 348 23.68 13.79 -20.97
CA ASP A 348 23.06 12.76 -21.81
C ASP A 348 22.16 13.35 -22.91
N GLY A 349 21.92 14.66 -22.91
CA GLY A 349 21.09 15.34 -23.89
C GLY A 349 19.59 15.05 -23.75
N ILE A 350 19.15 14.20 -22.83
CA ILE A 350 17.74 13.82 -22.67
C ILE A 350 17.16 14.45 -21.41
N HIS A 351 17.93 14.42 -20.32
CA HIS A 351 17.47 14.89 -19.03
C HIS A 351 17.86 16.35 -18.76
N PHE A 352 17.25 16.92 -17.74
CA PHE A 352 17.47 18.29 -17.29
C PHE A 352 17.73 18.35 -15.80
N ASP A 353 18.64 19.22 -15.38
CA ASP A 353 18.72 19.65 -13.99
C ASP A 353 17.86 20.90 -13.81
N LEU A 354 17.04 20.93 -12.76
CA LEU A 354 16.21 22.07 -12.40
C LEU A 354 16.61 22.60 -11.03
N ARG A 355 16.88 23.89 -10.94
CA ARG A 355 17.27 24.57 -9.71
C ARG A 355 16.24 25.64 -9.37
N ILE A 356 15.59 25.50 -8.22
CA ILE A 356 14.58 26.44 -7.74
C ILE A 356 15.14 27.15 -6.51
N ARG A 357 15.20 28.48 -6.53
CA ARG A 357 15.72 29.31 -5.45
C ARG A 357 14.70 30.34 -5.01
N THR A 358 14.63 30.56 -3.70
CA THR A 358 13.83 31.61 -3.07
C THR A 358 14.73 32.76 -2.66
N ILE A 359 14.36 33.97 -3.06
CA ILE A 359 15.04 35.21 -2.68
C ILE A 359 14.06 36.04 -1.83
N PRO A 360 14.46 36.52 -0.64
CA PRO A 360 13.62 37.42 0.15
C PRO A 360 13.29 38.68 -0.65
N ARG A 361 12.03 39.11 -0.64
CA ARG A 361 11.68 40.44 -1.16
C ARG A 361 11.99 41.46 -0.07
N GLY A 362 12.90 42.40 -0.37
CA GLY A 362 13.31 43.48 0.53
C GLY A 362 12.28 44.58 0.66
#